data_AF-A0A367YWJ0-F1
#
_entry.id   AF-A0A367YWJ0-F1
#
_cell.length_a   1.000
_cell.length_b   1.000
_cell.length_c   1.000
_cell.angle_alpha   90.00
_cell.angle_beta   90.00
_cell.angle_gamma   90.00
#
_symmetry.space_group_name_H-M   'P 1'
#
loop_
_entity.id
_entity.type
_entity.pdbx_description
1 polymer ?
#
loop_
_entity_poly.entity_id
_entity_poly.type
_entity_poly.pdbx_seq_one_letter_code
_entity_poly.pdbx_strand_id
1 'polypeptide(L)'
;MAQAAGEAGRDVRRGLHEEWAELGAQPSPAVIGWAEGCGELTGASTPGDVLERVGGAPDAVLGFLVGRAQHGGGDAQLAGRVVVQAMLGKLVRLARADAGAELGDYVAQLWCTIAGYPLARRPRSVAANLWMDTRKAVRREQGRPTAALAVPDAVLDELWTSSRPPADELSVHRVVRHARALGLVDEPTAAVLLSVYADGLTSAAAGERHRMSTDVVRWRCSRARRRLAEHALVLAAA
;
A
#
# COMPACT_ATOMS: atom_id res chain seq x y z
N MET A 1 20.67 -2.27 23.70
CA MET A 1 19.32 -1.91 23.21
C MET A 1 19.32 -0.60 22.41
N ALA A 2 19.85 0.52 22.93
CA ALA A 2 19.91 1.79 22.16
C ALA A 2 20.73 1.71 20.84
N GLN A 3 21.72 0.83 20.76
CA GLN A 3 22.58 0.67 19.57
C GLN A 3 21.87 -0.06 18.41
N ALA A 4 21.04 -1.08 18.73
CA ALA A 4 20.24 -1.84 17.75
C ALA A 4 19.07 -1.00 17.19
N ALA A 5 18.42 -0.21 18.04
CA ALA A 5 17.43 0.81 17.65
C ALA A 5 18.01 1.85 16.66
N GLY A 6 19.24 2.31 16.94
CA GLY A 6 19.96 3.21 16.03
C GLY A 6 20.34 2.57 14.68
N GLU A 7 20.51 1.25 14.63
CA GLU A 7 20.81 0.50 13.40
C GLU A 7 19.55 0.32 12.54
N ALA A 8 18.42 -0.09 13.13
CA ALA A 8 17.15 -0.23 12.42
C ALA A 8 16.70 1.08 11.73
N GLY A 9 16.78 2.23 12.42
CA GLY A 9 16.48 3.52 11.81
C GLY A 9 17.43 3.93 10.68
N ARG A 10 18.70 3.51 10.73
CA ARG A 10 19.67 3.72 9.63
C ARG A 10 19.37 2.82 8.43
N ASP A 11 18.93 1.59 8.70
CA ASP A 11 18.58 0.59 7.69
C ASP A 11 17.30 0.99 6.94
N VAL A 12 16.26 1.49 7.65
CA VAL A 12 15.04 2.04 7.01
C VAL A 12 15.38 3.20 6.09
N ARG A 13 16.23 4.14 6.54
CA ARG A 13 16.65 5.27 5.70
C ARG A 13 17.42 4.80 4.47
N ARG A 14 18.32 3.83 4.64
CA ARG A 14 19.15 3.29 3.55
C ARG A 14 18.26 2.56 2.54
N GLY A 15 17.38 1.68 2.99
CA GLY A 15 16.43 0.97 2.13
C GLY A 15 15.54 1.92 1.33
N LEU A 16 14.99 2.95 1.97
CA LEU A 16 14.21 3.99 1.27
C LEU A 16 15.06 4.78 0.26
N HIS A 17 16.36 4.96 0.50
CA HIS A 17 17.21 5.71 -0.42
C HIS A 17 17.65 4.87 -1.62
N GLU A 18 18.03 3.61 -1.39
CA GLU A 18 18.41 2.65 -2.42
C GLU A 18 17.24 2.34 -3.35
N GLU A 19 16.08 2.02 -2.78
CA GLU A 19 14.84 1.82 -3.54
C GLU A 19 14.48 3.07 -4.36
N TRP A 20 14.68 4.27 -3.79
CA TRP A 20 14.39 5.52 -4.50
C TRP A 20 15.41 5.81 -5.61
N ALA A 21 16.68 5.42 -5.46
CA ALA A 21 17.69 5.63 -6.51
C ALA A 21 17.30 4.88 -7.79
N GLU A 22 16.70 3.70 -7.66
CA GLU A 22 16.19 2.91 -8.77
C GLU A 22 14.84 3.44 -9.28
N LEU A 23 13.85 3.59 -8.40
CA LEU A 23 12.49 4.02 -8.78
C LEU A 23 12.44 5.46 -9.31
N GLY A 24 13.23 6.36 -8.72
CA GLY A 24 13.19 7.79 -9.00
C GLY A 24 13.69 8.15 -10.39
N ALA A 25 14.58 7.33 -10.96
CA ALA A 25 15.17 7.56 -12.29
C ALA A 25 14.43 6.82 -13.41
N GLN A 26 13.58 5.85 -13.08
CA GLN A 26 12.89 5.04 -14.09
C GLN A 26 11.66 5.77 -14.63
N PRO A 27 11.53 5.90 -15.96
CA PRO A 27 10.30 6.40 -16.58
C PRO A 27 9.11 5.54 -16.19
N SER A 28 7.99 6.19 -15.87
CA SER A 28 6.76 5.51 -15.46
C SER A 28 5.58 6.00 -16.30
N PRO A 29 4.83 5.10 -16.98
CA PRO A 29 3.61 5.47 -17.69
C PRO A 29 2.59 6.19 -16.80
N ALA A 30 2.53 5.84 -15.51
CA ALA A 30 1.68 6.53 -14.55
C ALA A 30 2.10 7.99 -14.37
N VAL A 31 3.41 8.26 -14.22
CA VAL A 31 3.93 9.62 -14.06
C VAL A 31 3.64 10.47 -15.29
N ILE A 32 3.82 9.91 -16.49
CA ILE A 32 3.51 10.60 -17.75
C ILE A 32 2.02 10.98 -17.78
N GLY A 33 1.14 10.06 -17.40
CA GLY A 33 -0.30 10.31 -17.34
C GLY A 33 -0.73 11.31 -16.26
N TRP A 34 0.06 11.55 -15.22
CA TRP A 34 -0.30 12.48 -14.15
C TRP A 34 -0.44 13.94 -14.61
N ALA A 35 0.18 14.32 -15.72
CA ALA A 35 0.03 15.64 -16.32
C ALA A 35 -1.43 15.96 -16.70
N GLU A 36 -2.25 14.95 -16.99
CA GLU A 36 -3.68 15.12 -17.30
C GLU A 36 -4.48 15.62 -16.10
N GLY A 37 -4.07 15.24 -14.88
CA GLY A 37 -4.73 15.61 -13.63
C GLY A 37 -4.04 16.73 -12.84
N CYS A 38 -2.81 17.09 -13.19
CA CYS A 38 -2.01 18.13 -12.53
C CYS A 38 -1.07 18.79 -13.55
N GLY A 39 -1.42 20.00 -13.99
CA GLY A 39 -0.68 20.70 -15.05
C GLY A 39 0.78 21.01 -14.69
N GLU A 40 1.07 21.17 -13.39
CA GLU A 40 2.40 21.38 -12.82
C GLU A 40 3.38 20.22 -13.12
N LEU A 41 2.84 19.04 -13.43
CA LEU A 41 3.59 17.83 -13.78
C LEU A 41 3.78 17.68 -15.29
N THR A 42 3.41 18.67 -16.09
CA THR A 42 3.64 18.64 -17.54
C THR A 42 5.13 18.46 -17.85
N GLY A 43 5.42 17.45 -18.67
CA GLY A 43 6.78 17.06 -19.06
C GLY A 43 7.51 16.17 -18.04
N ALA A 44 6.89 15.82 -16.91
CA ALA A 44 7.45 14.85 -15.99
C ALA A 44 7.30 13.42 -16.56
N SER A 45 8.37 12.64 -16.48
CA SER A 45 8.40 11.26 -16.96
C SER A 45 8.85 10.28 -15.89
N THR A 46 9.58 10.77 -14.88
CA THR A 46 10.10 9.99 -13.76
C THR A 46 9.55 10.49 -12.41
N PRO A 47 9.50 9.65 -11.37
CA PRO A 47 9.14 10.11 -10.02
C PRO A 47 10.12 11.17 -9.47
N GLY A 48 11.38 11.16 -9.94
CA GLY A 48 12.37 12.21 -9.67
C GLY A 48 11.93 13.57 -10.20
N ASP A 49 11.47 13.64 -11.45
CA ASP A 49 10.95 14.88 -12.06
C ASP A 49 9.80 15.45 -11.22
N VAL A 50 8.88 14.59 -10.78
CA VAL A 50 7.74 14.98 -9.92
C VAL A 50 8.22 15.56 -8.60
N LEU A 51 9.21 14.93 -7.97
CA LEU A 51 9.79 15.39 -6.71
C LEU A 51 10.42 16.78 -6.85
N GLU A 52 11.08 17.06 -7.97
CA GLU A 52 11.62 18.39 -8.26
C GLU A 52 10.52 19.45 -8.39
N ARG A 53 9.36 19.10 -8.98
CA ARG A 53 8.22 20.02 -9.12
C ARG A 53 7.54 20.37 -7.80
N VAL A 54 7.68 19.55 -6.75
CA VAL A 54 7.13 19.85 -5.42
C VAL A 54 7.64 21.20 -4.89
N GLY A 55 8.87 21.58 -5.19
CA GLY A 55 9.43 22.85 -4.72
C GLY A 55 8.71 24.09 -5.28
N GLY A 56 8.29 24.04 -6.55
CA GLY A 56 7.64 25.15 -7.24
C GLY A 56 6.14 25.27 -6.95
N ALA A 57 5.46 24.14 -6.72
CA ALA A 57 4.02 24.10 -6.49
C ALA A 57 3.63 23.04 -5.45
N PRO A 58 4.06 23.20 -4.17
CA PRO A 58 3.97 22.13 -3.18
C PRO A 58 2.53 21.70 -2.88
N ASP A 59 1.60 22.64 -2.75
CA ASP A 59 0.21 22.30 -2.44
C ASP A 59 -0.51 21.63 -3.61
N ALA A 60 -0.26 22.08 -4.85
CA ALA A 60 -0.85 21.48 -6.05
C ALA A 60 -0.33 20.05 -6.26
N VAL A 61 1.00 19.89 -6.29
CA VAL A 61 1.63 18.59 -6.54
C VAL A 61 1.38 17.61 -5.40
N LEU A 62 1.61 18.00 -4.13
CA LEU A 62 1.37 17.09 -3.00
C LEU A 62 -0.11 16.82 -2.80
N GLY A 63 -0.99 17.80 -3.05
CA GLY A 63 -2.43 17.60 -3.01
C GLY A 63 -2.87 16.55 -4.03
N PHE A 64 -2.41 16.68 -5.28
CA PHE A 64 -2.66 15.69 -6.33
C PHE A 64 -2.16 14.29 -5.92
N LEU A 65 -0.90 14.17 -5.48
CA LEU A 65 -0.30 12.89 -5.11
C LEU A 65 -1.01 12.23 -3.91
N VAL A 66 -1.40 13.02 -2.90
CA VAL A 66 -2.21 12.53 -1.78
C VAL A 66 -3.56 12.03 -2.27
N GLY A 67 -4.22 12.77 -3.17
CA GLY A 67 -5.45 12.32 -3.80
C GLY A 67 -5.28 10.99 -4.54
N ARG A 68 -4.25 10.86 -5.39
CA ARG A 68 -3.95 9.61 -6.11
C ARG A 68 -3.66 8.45 -5.16
N ALA A 69 -2.90 8.68 -4.09
CA ALA A 69 -2.60 7.66 -3.09
C ALA A 69 -3.87 7.16 -2.35
N GLN A 70 -4.90 8.00 -2.21
CA GLN A 70 -6.15 7.66 -1.54
C GLN A 70 -7.18 6.94 -2.41
N HIS A 71 -7.23 7.23 -3.72
CA HIS A 71 -8.29 6.71 -4.61
C HIS A 71 -8.08 5.26 -5.05
N GLY A 72 -6.95 4.63 -4.70
CA GLY A 72 -6.60 3.29 -5.18
C GLY A 72 -6.28 3.28 -6.68
N GLY A 73 -5.84 2.12 -7.18
CA GLY A 73 -5.38 1.95 -8.56
C GLY A 73 -3.90 1.60 -8.67
N GLY A 74 -3.47 1.24 -9.89
CA GLY A 74 -2.13 0.67 -10.13
C GLY A 74 -0.94 1.57 -9.77
N ASP A 75 -1.16 2.87 -9.60
CA ASP A 75 -0.15 3.88 -9.29
C ASP A 75 -0.31 4.55 -7.92
N ALA A 76 -1.32 4.16 -7.13
CA ALA A 76 -1.57 4.74 -5.80
C ALA A 76 -0.38 4.57 -4.85
N GLN A 77 0.26 3.39 -4.89
CA GLN A 77 1.46 3.12 -4.11
C GLN A 77 2.63 4.02 -4.52
N LEU A 78 2.82 4.23 -5.83
CA LEU A 78 3.86 5.10 -6.35
C LEU A 78 3.61 6.56 -5.91
N ALA A 79 2.38 7.05 -6.02
CA ALA A 79 2.02 8.40 -5.57
C ALA A 79 2.32 8.60 -4.06
N GLY A 80 1.90 7.65 -3.23
CA GLY A 80 2.22 7.67 -1.79
C GLY A 80 3.72 7.66 -1.52
N ARG A 81 4.48 6.85 -2.27
CA ARG A 81 5.94 6.76 -2.16
C ARG A 81 6.65 8.07 -2.51
N VAL A 82 6.19 8.79 -3.54
CA VAL A 82 6.70 10.12 -3.89
C VAL A 82 6.45 11.12 -2.76
N VAL A 83 5.27 11.10 -2.13
CA VAL A 83 4.97 11.98 -0.97
C VAL A 83 5.88 11.65 0.21
N VAL A 84 6.09 10.37 0.53
CA VAL A 84 7.04 9.95 1.57
C VAL A 84 8.44 10.47 1.28
N GLN A 85 8.89 10.35 0.02
CA GLN A 85 10.20 10.84 -0.37
C GLN A 85 10.33 12.36 -0.21
N ALA A 86 9.32 13.13 -0.64
CA ALA A 86 9.28 14.58 -0.47
C ALA A 86 9.32 15.01 1.00
N MET A 87 8.82 14.18 1.90
CA MET A 87 8.76 14.45 3.33
C MET A 87 9.94 13.88 4.12
N LEU A 88 10.73 12.97 3.54
CA LEU A 88 11.76 12.18 4.23
C LEU A 88 12.76 13.06 5.00
N GLY A 89 13.25 14.14 4.40
CA GLY A 89 14.16 15.07 5.07
C GLY A 89 13.56 15.77 6.30
N LYS A 90 12.24 15.94 6.36
CA LYS A 90 11.53 16.46 7.55
C LYS A 90 11.33 15.37 8.59
N LEU A 91 11.04 14.14 8.19
CA LEU A 91 10.89 12.99 9.08
C LEU A 91 12.21 12.65 9.79
N VAL A 92 13.34 12.66 9.06
CA VAL A 92 14.68 12.46 9.65
C VAL A 92 14.97 13.51 10.73
N ARG A 93 14.56 14.76 10.52
CA ARG A 93 14.70 15.82 11.53
C ARG A 93 13.83 15.59 12.76
N LEU A 94 12.60 15.11 12.58
CA LEU A 94 11.72 14.73 13.68
C LEU A 94 12.32 13.58 14.50
N ALA A 95 12.68 12.48 13.84
CA ALA A 95 13.24 11.30 14.51
C ALA A 95 14.53 11.62 15.27
N ARG A 96 15.42 12.45 14.70
CA ARG A 96 16.66 12.87 15.41
C ARG A 96 16.40 13.69 16.68
N ALA A 97 15.28 14.41 16.72
CA ALA A 97 14.90 15.26 17.84
C ALA A 97 14.00 14.53 18.87
N ASP A 98 13.65 13.26 18.61
CA ASP A 98 12.71 12.50 19.42
C ASP A 98 13.37 11.23 19.96
N ALA A 99 13.64 11.20 21.27
CA ALA A 99 14.24 10.04 21.91
C ALA A 99 13.27 8.85 22.08
N GLY A 100 11.96 9.07 21.87
CA GLY A 100 10.92 8.06 22.08
C GLY A 100 10.36 7.46 20.80
N ALA A 101 10.88 7.80 19.62
CA ALA A 101 10.45 7.23 18.34
C ALA A 101 11.58 7.19 17.33
N GLU A 102 11.55 6.19 16.47
CA GLU A 102 12.49 6.00 15.39
C GLU A 102 11.95 6.54 14.06
N LEU A 103 12.81 6.62 13.05
CA LEU A 103 12.40 7.05 11.70
C LEU A 103 11.28 6.16 11.14
N GLY A 104 11.31 4.86 11.43
CA GLY A 104 10.27 3.91 11.02
C GLY A 104 8.88 4.32 11.51
N ASP A 105 8.76 4.74 12.78
CA ASP A 105 7.49 5.19 13.37
C ASP A 105 6.92 6.41 12.62
N TYR A 106 7.80 7.36 12.29
CA TYR A 106 7.42 8.56 11.55
C TYR A 106 7.02 8.26 10.10
N VAL A 107 7.70 7.31 9.43
CA VAL A 107 7.35 6.87 8.07
C VAL A 107 6.01 6.14 8.08
N ALA A 108 5.81 5.21 9.02
CA ALA A 108 4.55 4.48 9.18
C ALA A 108 3.39 5.43 9.47
N GLN A 109 3.56 6.35 10.42
CA GLN A 109 2.52 7.34 10.73
C GLN A 109 2.28 8.32 9.59
N LEU A 110 3.30 8.69 8.80
CA LEU A 110 3.09 9.49 7.59
C LEU A 110 2.23 8.74 6.58
N TRP A 111 2.48 7.44 6.37
CA TRP A 111 1.67 6.61 5.46
C TRP A 111 0.19 6.59 5.89
N CYS A 112 -0.08 6.35 7.17
CA CYS A 112 -1.45 6.43 7.72
C CYS A 112 -2.05 7.84 7.58
N THR A 113 -1.23 8.88 7.79
CA THR A 113 -1.66 10.28 7.66
C THR A 113 -2.06 10.59 6.21
N ILE A 114 -1.29 10.13 5.22
CA ILE A 114 -1.61 10.28 3.78
C ILE A 114 -2.94 9.60 3.47
N ALA A 115 -3.12 8.35 3.90
CA ALA A 115 -4.34 7.58 3.65
C ALA A 115 -5.61 8.25 4.22
N GLY A 116 -5.49 8.91 5.37
CA GLY A 116 -6.60 9.59 6.05
C GLY A 116 -6.68 11.11 5.85
N TYR A 117 -5.81 11.70 5.03
CA TYR A 117 -5.70 13.16 4.94
C TYR A 117 -6.97 13.79 4.32
N PRO A 118 -7.65 14.73 5.01
CA PRO A 118 -8.90 15.29 4.52
C PRO A 118 -8.65 16.38 3.46
N LEU A 119 -8.22 15.96 2.26
CA LEU A 119 -7.72 16.85 1.22
C LEU A 119 -8.72 17.95 0.83
N ALA A 120 -10.00 17.60 0.67
CA ALA A 120 -11.06 18.57 0.37
C ALA A 120 -11.25 19.65 1.45
N ARG A 121 -10.95 19.35 2.71
CA ARG A 121 -11.07 20.29 3.84
C ARG A 121 -9.77 21.07 4.08
N ARG A 122 -8.62 20.52 3.67
CA ARG A 122 -7.28 21.10 3.90
C ARG A 122 -6.43 21.06 2.62
N PRO A 123 -6.84 21.77 1.55
CA PRO A 123 -6.14 21.73 0.26
C PRO A 123 -4.84 22.54 0.23
N ARG A 124 -4.58 23.37 1.26
CA ARG A 124 -3.41 24.25 1.36
C ARG A 124 -2.51 23.84 2.50
N SER A 125 -1.24 24.24 2.40
CA SER A 125 -0.18 23.89 3.36
C SER A 125 -0.08 22.38 3.59
N VAL A 126 -0.26 21.59 2.53
CA VAL A 126 -0.38 20.12 2.59
C VAL A 126 0.84 19.52 3.30
N ALA A 127 2.05 19.92 2.89
CA ALA A 127 3.29 19.44 3.50
C ALA A 127 3.40 19.77 4.99
N ALA A 128 2.96 20.97 5.40
CA ALA A 128 3.01 21.38 6.80
C ALA A 128 1.98 20.63 7.65
N ASN A 129 0.78 20.44 7.12
CA ASN A 129 -0.28 19.69 7.79
C ASN A 129 0.09 18.21 7.94
N LEU A 130 0.60 17.57 6.87
CA LEU A 130 1.12 16.21 6.95
C LEU A 130 2.20 16.09 8.03
N TRP A 131 3.19 16.99 8.04
CA TRP A 131 4.24 17.00 9.07
C TRP A 131 3.67 17.13 10.49
N MET A 132 2.75 18.06 10.73
CA MET A 132 2.14 18.27 12.05
C MET A 132 1.29 17.09 12.49
N ASP A 133 0.47 16.54 11.59
CA ASP A 133 -0.46 15.45 11.90
C ASP A 133 0.31 14.15 12.15
N THR A 134 1.35 13.85 11.35
CA THR A 134 2.27 12.73 11.60
C THR A 134 2.96 12.86 12.97
N ARG A 135 3.50 14.05 13.30
CA ARG A 135 4.14 14.29 14.60
C ARG A 135 3.17 14.10 15.76
N LYS A 136 1.93 14.59 15.64
CA LYS A 136 0.89 14.40 16.66
C LYS A 136 0.51 12.93 16.82
N ALA A 137 0.43 12.20 15.72
CA ALA A 137 0.08 10.78 15.72
C ALA A 137 1.14 9.94 16.44
N VAL A 138 2.43 10.12 16.13
CA VAL A 138 3.55 9.46 16.83
C VAL A 138 3.51 9.76 18.33
N ARG A 139 3.37 11.03 18.72
CA ARG A 139 3.30 11.42 20.15
C ARG A 139 2.12 10.82 20.89
N ARG A 140 0.98 10.67 20.22
CA ARG A 140 -0.20 10.03 20.79
C ARG A 140 0.04 8.55 21.05
N GLU A 141 0.81 7.89 20.20
CA GLU A 141 1.15 6.47 20.34
C GLU A 141 2.17 6.23 21.44
N GLN A 142 3.19 7.09 21.57
CA GLN A 142 4.15 7.08 22.69
C GLN A 142 3.49 7.20 24.07
N GLY A 143 2.37 7.92 24.16
CA GLY A 143 1.61 8.09 25.41
C GLY A 143 0.76 6.87 25.80
N ARG A 144 0.69 5.83 24.95
CA ARG A 144 -0.09 4.62 25.22
C ARG A 144 0.85 3.53 25.73
N PRO A 145 0.55 2.88 26.87
CA PRO A 145 1.31 1.72 27.29
C PRO A 145 1.12 0.60 26.26
N THR A 146 2.15 0.35 25.47
CA THR A 146 2.26 -0.79 24.57
C THR A 146 3.08 -1.87 25.26
N ALA A 147 2.50 -3.05 25.46
CA ALA A 147 3.28 -4.22 25.77
C ALA A 147 4.10 -4.57 24.51
N ALA A 148 5.42 -4.66 24.64
CA ALA A 148 6.26 -5.12 23.55
C ALA A 148 5.86 -6.55 23.19
N LEU A 149 5.18 -6.71 22.06
CA LEU A 149 4.94 -8.03 21.49
C LEU A 149 6.20 -8.42 20.74
N ALA A 150 6.97 -9.36 21.28
CA ALA A 150 8.10 -9.94 20.55
C ALA A 150 7.53 -10.83 19.44
N VAL A 151 7.39 -10.26 18.25
CA VAL A 151 6.95 -10.98 17.05
C VAL A 151 8.22 -11.41 16.29
N PRO A 152 8.44 -12.71 16.05
CA PRO A 152 9.56 -13.16 15.24
C PRO A 152 9.50 -12.59 13.82
N ASP A 153 10.65 -12.27 13.22
CA ASP A 153 10.73 -11.69 11.87
C ASP A 153 9.97 -12.51 10.82
N ALA A 154 9.99 -13.84 10.93
CA ALA A 154 9.25 -14.73 10.04
C ALA A 154 7.72 -14.48 10.06
N VAL A 155 7.17 -14.10 11.22
CA VAL A 155 5.74 -13.76 11.38
C VAL A 155 5.47 -12.36 10.82
N LEU A 156 6.40 -11.42 10.96
CA LEU A 156 6.33 -10.11 10.33
C LEU A 156 6.34 -10.22 8.79
N ASP A 157 7.20 -11.06 8.23
CA ASP A 157 7.27 -11.33 6.78
C ASP A 157 5.99 -11.98 6.25
N GLU A 158 5.42 -12.93 7.00
CA GLU A 158 4.15 -13.57 6.67
C GLU A 158 2.98 -12.57 6.70
N LEU A 159 2.92 -11.72 7.74
CA LEU A 159 1.94 -10.65 7.85
C LEU A 159 2.11 -9.60 6.75
N TRP A 160 3.34 -9.24 6.40
CA TRP A 160 3.64 -8.32 5.31
C TRP A 160 3.19 -8.88 3.96
N THR A 161 3.49 -10.15 3.70
CA THR A 161 3.06 -10.87 2.49
C THR A 161 1.55 -10.95 2.40
N SER A 162 0.88 -11.19 3.53
CA SER A 162 -0.58 -11.25 3.65
C SER A 162 -1.28 -9.90 3.58
N SER A 163 -0.56 -8.81 3.90
CA SER A 163 -1.06 -7.43 3.89
C SER A 163 -0.88 -6.73 2.54
N ARG A 164 -0.12 -7.33 1.60
CA ARG A 164 -0.10 -6.85 0.22
C ARG A 164 -1.52 -6.95 -0.34
N PRO A 165 -2.07 -5.88 -0.94
CA PRO A 165 -3.35 -5.98 -1.63
C PRO A 165 -3.27 -7.15 -2.62
N PRO A 166 -4.35 -7.95 -2.76
CA PRO A 166 -4.33 -9.04 -3.72
C PRO A 166 -3.94 -8.43 -5.06
N ALA A 167 -2.91 -9.01 -5.69
CA ALA A 167 -2.47 -8.58 -7.00
C ALA A 167 -3.70 -8.42 -7.91
N ASP A 168 -3.67 -7.43 -8.79
CA ASP A 168 -4.55 -7.09 -9.92
C ASP A 168 -5.64 -8.12 -10.34
N GLU A 169 -6.73 -7.74 -11.02
CA GLU A 169 -7.76 -8.67 -11.57
C GLU A 169 -7.14 -9.86 -12.34
N LEU A 170 -5.97 -9.65 -12.94
CA LEU A 170 -5.11 -10.67 -13.55
C LEU A 170 -4.64 -11.79 -12.58
N SER A 171 -4.56 -11.54 -11.28
CA SER A 171 -4.15 -12.49 -10.24
C SER A 171 -5.26 -13.45 -9.83
N VAL A 172 -6.51 -13.00 -9.70
CA VAL A 172 -7.63 -13.89 -9.36
C VAL A 172 -7.90 -14.83 -10.53
N HIS A 173 -7.93 -14.30 -11.77
CA HIS A 173 -8.06 -15.11 -12.97
C HIS A 173 -6.91 -16.12 -13.13
N ARG A 174 -5.66 -15.71 -12.89
CA ARG A 174 -4.50 -16.59 -12.96
C ARG A 174 -4.51 -17.67 -11.88
N VAL A 175 -4.77 -17.30 -10.62
CA VAL A 175 -4.84 -18.26 -9.50
C VAL A 175 -5.96 -19.27 -9.71
N VAL A 176 -7.15 -18.84 -10.13
CA VAL A 176 -8.28 -19.76 -10.38
C VAL A 176 -8.00 -20.66 -11.60
N ARG A 177 -7.40 -20.11 -12.68
CA ARG A 177 -7.01 -20.90 -13.86
C ARG A 177 -6.01 -22.00 -13.48
N HIS A 178 -4.99 -21.65 -12.73
CA HIS A 178 -3.94 -22.57 -12.31
C HIS A 178 -4.43 -23.60 -11.30
N ALA A 179 -5.25 -23.17 -10.33
CA ALA A 179 -5.90 -24.07 -9.39
C ALA A 179 -6.79 -25.10 -10.09
N ARG A 180 -7.48 -24.72 -11.16
CA ARG A 180 -8.26 -25.65 -11.98
C ARG A 180 -7.36 -26.62 -12.75
N ALA A 181 -6.29 -26.13 -13.37
CA ALA A 181 -5.30 -26.97 -14.06
C ALA A 181 -4.67 -28.01 -13.13
N LEU A 182 -4.47 -27.66 -11.85
CA LEU A 182 -3.97 -28.56 -10.81
C LEU A 182 -5.06 -29.42 -10.13
N GLY A 183 -6.34 -29.29 -10.53
CA GLY A 183 -7.45 -30.05 -9.93
C GLY A 183 -7.79 -29.69 -8.48
N LEU A 184 -7.34 -28.53 -8.00
CA LEU A 184 -7.62 -28.03 -6.64
C LEU A 184 -9.05 -27.50 -6.52
N VAL A 185 -9.62 -26.99 -7.61
CA VAL A 185 -11.02 -26.55 -7.72
C VAL A 185 -11.66 -27.13 -8.97
N ASP A 186 -12.96 -27.45 -8.88
CA ASP A 186 -13.79 -27.84 -10.02
C ASP A 186 -14.32 -26.61 -10.78
N GLU A 187 -14.81 -26.81 -12.00
CA GLU A 187 -15.32 -25.73 -12.85
C GLU A 187 -16.43 -24.91 -12.19
N PRO A 188 -17.43 -25.52 -11.52
CA PRO A 188 -18.47 -24.75 -10.81
C PRO A 188 -17.90 -23.89 -9.68
N THR A 189 -16.91 -24.38 -8.93
CA THR A 189 -16.27 -23.58 -7.86
C THR A 189 -15.41 -22.48 -8.46
N ALA A 190 -14.68 -22.75 -9.55
CA ALA A 190 -13.90 -21.74 -10.26
C ALA A 190 -14.78 -20.58 -10.75
N ALA A 191 -15.93 -20.88 -11.37
CA ALA A 191 -16.88 -19.87 -11.84
C ALA A 191 -17.45 -19.02 -10.68
N VAL A 192 -17.77 -19.64 -9.55
CA VAL A 192 -18.22 -18.94 -8.34
C VAL A 192 -17.12 -18.03 -7.77
N LEU A 193 -15.87 -18.50 -7.73
CA LEU A 193 -14.74 -17.71 -7.25
C LEU A 193 -14.49 -16.47 -8.12
N LEU A 194 -14.53 -16.61 -9.46
CA LEU A 194 -14.40 -15.47 -10.36
C LEU A 194 -15.53 -14.47 -10.17
N SER A 195 -16.78 -14.91 -10.05
CA SER A 195 -17.90 -14.00 -9.83
C SER A 195 -17.81 -13.23 -8.51
N VAL A 196 -17.29 -13.83 -7.44
CA VAL A 196 -17.19 -13.14 -6.14
C VAL A 196 -15.94 -12.27 -6.05
N TYR A 197 -14.80 -12.76 -6.54
CA TYR A 197 -13.49 -12.12 -6.29
C TYR A 197 -12.92 -11.35 -7.48
N ALA A 198 -13.31 -11.67 -8.72
CA ALA A 198 -12.95 -10.88 -9.90
C ALA A 198 -14.07 -9.90 -10.26
N ASP A 199 -15.32 -10.37 -10.36
CA ASP A 199 -16.46 -9.52 -10.75
C ASP A 199 -17.05 -8.71 -9.57
N GLY A 200 -16.56 -8.92 -8.34
CA GLY A 200 -16.99 -8.19 -7.14
C GLY A 200 -18.43 -8.46 -6.68
N LEU A 201 -19.06 -9.56 -7.11
CA LEU A 201 -20.43 -9.87 -6.70
C LEU A 201 -20.54 -10.27 -5.23
N THR A 202 -21.65 -9.86 -4.60
CA THR A 202 -22.04 -10.39 -3.29
C THR A 202 -22.37 -11.88 -3.40
N SER A 203 -22.26 -12.63 -2.29
CA SER A 203 -22.63 -14.06 -2.28
C SER A 203 -24.09 -14.33 -2.65
N ALA A 204 -24.98 -13.35 -2.46
CA ALA A 204 -26.37 -13.43 -2.89
C ALA A 204 -26.49 -13.32 -4.42
N ALA A 205 -25.89 -12.28 -5.01
CA ALA A 205 -25.87 -12.08 -6.46
C ALA A 205 -25.13 -13.21 -7.22
N ALA A 206 -24.04 -13.72 -6.65
CA ALA A 206 -23.36 -14.90 -7.18
C ALA A 206 -24.22 -16.17 -7.07
N GLY A 207 -25.02 -16.30 -6.01
CA GLY A 207 -25.98 -17.39 -5.84
C GLY A 207 -27.05 -17.37 -6.92
N GLU A 208 -27.63 -16.21 -7.19
CA GLU A 208 -28.58 -16.03 -8.30
C GLU A 208 -27.96 -16.39 -9.65
N ARG A 209 -26.75 -15.87 -9.94
CA ARG A 209 -26.02 -16.13 -11.18
C ARG A 209 -25.72 -17.61 -11.40
N HIS A 210 -25.28 -18.31 -10.36
CA HIS A 210 -24.86 -19.71 -10.44
C HIS A 210 -25.96 -20.71 -10.06
N ARG A 211 -27.19 -20.23 -9.83
CA ARG A 211 -28.35 -21.03 -9.36
C ARG A 211 -28.04 -21.84 -8.10
N MET A 212 -27.40 -21.19 -7.14
CA MET A 212 -27.02 -21.73 -5.83
C MET A 212 -27.61 -20.89 -4.69
N SER A 213 -27.83 -21.48 -3.52
CA SER A 213 -28.14 -20.69 -2.34
C SER A 213 -26.92 -19.88 -1.88
N THR A 214 -27.17 -18.75 -1.22
CA THR A 214 -26.11 -17.90 -0.67
C THR A 214 -25.17 -18.68 0.25
N ASP A 215 -25.70 -19.61 1.04
CA ASP A 215 -24.90 -20.42 1.97
C ASP A 215 -24.02 -21.44 1.25
N VAL A 216 -24.49 -22.01 0.13
CA VAL A 216 -23.67 -22.88 -0.72
C VAL A 216 -22.53 -22.08 -1.37
N VAL A 217 -22.78 -20.85 -1.81
CA VAL A 217 -21.73 -19.96 -2.34
C VAL A 217 -20.68 -19.68 -1.27
N ARG A 218 -21.09 -19.27 -0.06
CA ARG A 218 -20.17 -19.01 1.06
C ARG A 218 -19.35 -20.25 1.44
N TRP A 219 -19.99 -21.40 1.51
CA TRP A 219 -19.32 -22.67 1.81
C TRP A 219 -18.29 -23.01 0.74
N ARG A 220 -18.63 -22.90 -0.56
CA ARG A 220 -17.70 -23.13 -1.68
C ARG A 220 -16.51 -22.18 -1.64
N CYS A 221 -16.75 -20.87 -1.49
CA CYS A 221 -15.70 -19.88 -1.36
C CYS A 221 -14.79 -20.16 -0.16
N SER A 222 -15.36 -20.50 1.01
CA SER A 222 -14.60 -20.80 2.22
C SER A 222 -13.75 -22.06 2.05
N ARG A 223 -14.34 -23.14 1.52
CA ARG A 223 -13.64 -24.42 1.29
C ARG A 223 -12.53 -24.26 0.26
N ALA A 224 -12.80 -23.57 -0.84
CA ALA A 224 -11.82 -23.33 -1.88
C ALA A 224 -10.66 -22.46 -1.37
N ARG A 225 -10.93 -21.34 -0.69
CA ARG A 225 -9.85 -20.50 -0.11
C ARG A 225 -8.93 -21.28 0.82
N ARG A 226 -9.48 -22.14 1.70
CA ARG A 226 -8.65 -22.98 2.57
C ARG A 226 -7.75 -23.92 1.77
N ARG A 227 -8.33 -24.61 0.78
CA ARG A 227 -7.58 -25.53 -0.09
C ARG A 227 -6.53 -24.84 -0.95
N LEU A 228 -6.82 -23.63 -1.45
CA LEU A 228 -5.87 -22.83 -2.21
C LEU A 228 -4.74 -22.31 -1.31
N ALA A 229 -5.05 -21.90 -0.08
CA ALA A 229 -4.05 -21.47 0.89
C ALA A 229 -3.05 -22.59 1.24
N GLU A 230 -3.53 -23.83 1.38
CA GLU A 230 -2.68 -25.01 1.58
C GLU A 230 -1.68 -25.24 0.41
N HIS A 231 -1.96 -24.72 -0.78
CA HIS A 231 -1.16 -24.87 -1.99
C HIS A 231 -0.60 -23.53 -2.51
N ALA A 232 -0.56 -22.51 -1.65
CA ALA A 232 -0.25 -21.13 -2.06
C ALA A 232 1.10 -20.98 -2.75
N LEU A 233 2.14 -21.68 -2.27
CA LEU A 233 3.49 -21.63 -2.87
C LEU A 233 3.51 -22.18 -4.30
N VAL A 234 2.78 -23.28 -4.56
CA VAL A 234 2.68 -23.90 -5.88
C VAL A 234 1.88 -23.01 -6.84
N LEU A 235 0.83 -22.37 -6.34
CA LEU A 235 0.00 -21.44 -7.12
C LEU A 235 0.72 -20.12 -7.42
N ALA A 236 1.62 -19.66 -6.54
CA ALA A 236 2.41 -18.45 -6.72
C ALA A 236 3.57 -18.63 -7.71
N ALA A 237 4.12 -19.84 -7.80
CA ALA A 237 5.23 -20.18 -8.68
C ALA A 237 4.83 -20.43 -10.15
N ALA A 238 3.52 -20.45 -10.46
CA ALA A 238 2.96 -20.69 -11.79
C ALA A 238 2.36 -19.42 -12.40
#